data_AF-D2C1U7-F1
#
_entry.id   AF-D2C1U7-F1
#
_cell.length_a   1.000
_cell.length_b   1.000
_cell.length_c   1.000
_cell.angle_alpha   90.00
_cell.angle_beta   90.00
_cell.angle_gamma   90.00
#
_symmetry.space_group_name_H-M   'P 1'
#
loop_
_entity.id
_entity.type
_entity.pdbx_description
1 polymer ?
#
loop_
_entity_poly.entity_id
_entity_poly.type
_entity_poly.pdbx_seq_one_letter_code
_entity_poly.pdbx_strand_id
1 'polypeptide(L)'
;MTDSVLNIPRHIRRLRIVSAELVALVMAGVSSEAESIIDAENNNYTFWREAKIYKESILQAIKLKEITPIKVLAPLPASFNGFINDETILEPHEININTYITNADFLASDIWPWAEKELSEDSFSEGGRQHHKQEPISPEIAEESKESIAALKNKITELEKDIQELKKFLPCHIGSFVGGADNDPLFQAIRIRNTEWVNYDPKNSDTRVNQQAIITDLRTNYGFVEITAKAIEKVACPIDRNPSKSA
;
A
#
# COMPACT_ATOMS: atom_id res chain seq x y z
N MET A 1 -7.58 36.37 -25.67
CA MET A 1 -7.25 34.93 -25.66
C MET A 1 -6.79 34.64 -24.26
N THR A 2 -7.64 33.98 -23.47
CA THR A 2 -7.30 33.60 -22.09
C THR A 2 -6.26 32.49 -22.17
N ASP A 3 -5.04 32.75 -21.72
CA ASP A 3 -4.05 31.71 -21.54
C ASP A 3 -4.60 30.73 -20.51
N SER A 4 -5.02 29.56 -20.98
CA SER A 4 -5.44 28.45 -20.12
C SER A 4 -4.23 28.06 -19.26
N VAL A 5 -4.37 28.15 -17.94
CA VAL A 5 -3.35 27.70 -16.98
C VAL A 5 -3.07 26.19 -17.18
N LEU A 6 -4.09 25.45 -17.60
CA LEU A 6 -4.02 24.02 -17.88
C LEU A 6 -3.58 23.77 -19.34
N ASN A 7 -2.43 23.13 -19.52
CA ASN A 7 -1.92 22.73 -20.84
C ASN A 7 -2.42 21.32 -21.21
N ILE A 8 -3.61 21.23 -21.81
CA ILE A 8 -4.20 19.96 -22.23
C ILE A 8 -3.68 19.55 -23.62
N PRO A 9 -2.99 18.40 -23.77
CA PRO A 9 -2.57 17.89 -25.08
C PRO A 9 -3.72 17.74 -26.07
N ARG A 10 -3.46 18.01 -27.36
CA ARG A 10 -4.51 18.02 -28.41
C ARG A 10 -5.28 16.71 -28.52
N HIS A 11 -4.63 15.57 -28.30
CA HIS A 11 -5.28 14.26 -28.38
C HIS A 11 -6.18 14.01 -27.16
N ILE A 12 -5.79 14.47 -25.97
CA ILE A 12 -6.62 14.44 -24.74
C ILE A 12 -7.82 15.38 -24.87
N ARG A 13 -7.63 16.57 -25.45
CA ARG A 13 -8.72 17.56 -25.63
C ARG A 13 -9.88 17.05 -26.49
N ARG A 14 -9.69 16.00 -27.27
CA ARG A 14 -10.73 15.36 -28.09
C ARG A 14 -11.52 14.29 -27.34
N LEU A 15 -11.05 13.85 -26.18
CA LEU A 15 -11.74 12.87 -25.35
C LEU A 15 -12.99 13.51 -24.77
N ARG A 16 -14.11 12.79 -24.85
CA ARG A 16 -15.39 13.20 -24.22
C ARG A 16 -15.49 12.72 -22.79
N ILE A 17 -14.82 11.60 -22.49
CA ILE A 17 -14.75 10.99 -21.17
C ILE A 17 -13.28 10.88 -20.80
N VAL A 18 -12.94 11.28 -19.58
CA VAL A 18 -11.58 11.24 -19.04
C VAL A 18 -11.60 10.70 -17.61
N SER A 19 -10.56 9.97 -17.23
CA SER A 19 -10.41 9.43 -15.87
C SER A 19 -9.79 10.48 -14.93
N ALA A 20 -10.04 10.35 -13.63
CA ALA A 20 -9.43 11.18 -12.59
C ALA A 20 -7.90 11.14 -12.67
N GLU A 21 -7.35 9.97 -12.98
CA GLU A 21 -5.91 9.78 -13.18
C GLU A 21 -5.37 10.57 -14.38
N LEU A 22 -6.04 10.54 -15.52
CA LEU A 22 -5.62 11.32 -16.68
C LEU A 22 -5.72 12.83 -16.41
N VAL A 23 -6.78 13.27 -15.73
CA VAL A 23 -6.95 14.67 -15.32
C VAL A 23 -5.79 15.10 -14.42
N ALA A 24 -5.43 14.28 -13.43
CA ALA A 24 -4.32 14.56 -12.53
C ALA A 24 -2.96 14.63 -13.25
N LEU A 25 -2.71 13.73 -14.21
CA LEU A 25 -1.50 13.77 -15.05
C LEU A 25 -1.43 15.05 -15.90
N VAL A 26 -2.57 15.55 -16.39
CA VAL A 26 -2.64 16.81 -17.13
C VAL A 26 -2.42 18.01 -16.21
N MET A 27 -3.03 18.02 -15.01
CA MET A 27 -2.82 19.07 -14.01
C MET A 27 -1.37 19.15 -13.55
N ALA A 28 -0.69 18.01 -13.44
CA ALA A 28 0.75 17.94 -13.12
C ALA A 28 1.68 18.23 -14.31
N GLY A 29 1.16 18.29 -15.54
CA GLY A 29 1.96 18.49 -16.74
C GLY A 29 2.76 17.28 -17.22
N VAL A 30 2.44 16.06 -16.76
CA VAL A 30 3.17 14.80 -17.05
C VAL A 30 2.47 13.93 -18.11
N SER A 31 1.25 14.30 -18.51
CA SER A 31 0.42 13.52 -19.45
C SER A 31 1.03 13.25 -20.84
N SER A 32 2.12 13.92 -21.23
CA SER A 32 2.85 13.64 -22.46
C SER A 32 3.94 12.57 -22.32
N GLU A 33 4.38 12.30 -21.10
CA GLU A 33 5.50 11.41 -20.78
C GLU A 33 5.03 10.07 -20.20
N ALA A 34 3.89 10.07 -19.50
CA ALA A 34 3.36 8.90 -18.83
C ALA A 34 1.93 8.56 -19.25
N GLU A 35 1.64 7.26 -19.36
CA GLU A 35 0.28 6.76 -19.62
C GLU A 35 -0.54 6.58 -18.33
N SER A 36 0.12 6.44 -17.18
CA SER A 36 -0.49 6.32 -15.85
C SER A 36 0.40 6.90 -14.76
N ILE A 37 -0.13 7.12 -13.56
CA ILE A 37 0.69 7.58 -12.43
C ILE A 37 1.70 6.51 -12.01
N ILE A 38 1.32 5.23 -12.11
CA ILE A 38 2.22 4.10 -11.80
C ILE A 38 3.39 4.07 -12.80
N ASP A 39 3.10 4.27 -14.08
CA ASP A 39 4.13 4.40 -15.12
C ASP A 39 5.06 5.59 -14.84
N ALA A 40 4.50 6.73 -14.42
CA ALA A 40 5.28 7.90 -14.06
C ALA A 40 6.18 7.70 -12.83
N GLU A 41 5.69 6.97 -11.84
CA GLU A 41 6.44 6.60 -10.64
C GLU A 41 7.57 5.62 -10.96
N ASN A 42 7.28 4.57 -11.74
CA ASN A 42 8.25 3.53 -12.09
C ASN A 42 9.41 4.08 -12.95
N ASN A 43 9.12 5.02 -13.84
CA ASN A 43 10.13 5.68 -14.68
C ASN A 43 10.69 6.96 -14.05
N ASN A 44 10.21 7.32 -12.86
CA ASN A 44 10.64 8.50 -12.10
C ASN A 44 10.56 9.81 -12.91
N TYR A 45 9.45 10.03 -13.63
CA TYR A 45 9.22 11.28 -14.36
C TYR A 45 9.05 12.47 -13.40
N THR A 46 9.46 13.65 -13.82
CA THR A 46 9.23 14.86 -13.02
C THR A 46 7.73 15.07 -12.78
N PHE A 47 7.36 15.49 -11.58
CA PHE A 47 5.98 15.79 -11.16
C PHE A 47 5.02 14.59 -10.96
N TRP A 48 5.51 13.34 -10.87
CA TRP A 48 4.66 12.19 -10.57
C TRP A 48 4.00 12.26 -9.18
N ARG A 49 4.64 12.93 -8.20
CA ARG A 49 4.09 13.12 -6.85
C ARG A 49 2.93 14.11 -6.86
N GLU A 50 3.08 15.19 -7.62
CA GLU A 50 2.08 16.22 -7.85
C GLU A 50 0.86 15.59 -8.54
N ALA A 51 1.05 14.71 -9.51
CA ALA A 51 -0.04 13.94 -10.10
C ALA A 51 -0.78 13.07 -9.08
N LYS A 52 -0.08 12.43 -8.11
CA LYS A 52 -0.75 11.71 -7.01
C LYS A 52 -1.60 12.64 -6.14
N ILE A 53 -1.08 13.82 -5.83
CA ILE A 53 -1.79 14.82 -5.01
C ILE A 53 -3.04 15.31 -5.75
N TYR A 54 -2.93 15.71 -7.01
CA TYR A 54 -4.09 16.14 -7.79
C TYR A 54 -5.14 15.04 -7.94
N LYS A 55 -4.72 13.78 -8.11
CA LYS A 55 -5.66 12.65 -8.13
C LYS A 55 -6.42 12.58 -6.81
N GLU A 56 -5.73 12.68 -5.68
CA GLU A 56 -6.38 12.68 -4.36
C GLU A 56 -7.34 13.86 -4.19
N SER A 57 -6.96 15.08 -4.61
CA SER A 57 -7.85 16.25 -4.58
C SER A 57 -9.12 16.04 -5.38
N ILE A 58 -9.02 15.47 -6.60
CA ILE A 58 -10.19 15.11 -7.42
C ILE A 58 -11.08 14.12 -6.66
N LEU A 59 -10.50 13.07 -6.06
CA LEU A 59 -11.28 12.08 -5.31
C LEU A 59 -11.98 12.68 -4.08
N GLN A 60 -11.35 13.65 -3.40
CA GLN A 60 -11.97 14.39 -2.31
C GLN A 60 -13.12 15.27 -2.79
N ALA A 61 -12.97 15.97 -3.92
CA ALA A 61 -14.02 16.78 -4.52
C ALA A 61 -15.26 15.94 -4.91
N ILE A 62 -15.07 14.68 -5.32
CA ILE A 62 -16.18 13.72 -5.51
C ILE A 62 -16.89 13.45 -4.18
N LYS A 63 -16.14 13.13 -3.12
CA LYS A 63 -16.69 12.82 -1.78
C LYS A 63 -17.46 13.99 -1.18
N LEU A 64 -17.01 15.22 -1.46
CA LEU A 64 -17.64 16.48 -1.06
C LEU A 64 -18.79 16.90 -1.99
N LYS A 65 -19.02 16.16 -3.08
CA LYS A 65 -20.06 16.41 -4.10
C LYS A 65 -19.89 17.75 -4.83
N GLU A 66 -18.65 18.22 -4.94
CA GLU A 66 -18.29 19.41 -5.72
C GLU A 66 -18.26 19.11 -7.22
N ILE A 67 -17.88 17.88 -7.57
CA ILE A 67 -17.86 17.35 -8.93
C ILE A 67 -18.62 16.03 -9.02
N THR A 68 -19.28 15.81 -10.17
CA THR A 68 -20.13 14.64 -10.39
C THR A 68 -19.51 13.71 -11.44
N PRO A 69 -18.98 12.54 -11.05
CA PRO A 69 -18.49 11.55 -11.99
C PRO A 69 -19.62 10.84 -12.72
N ILE A 70 -19.33 10.31 -13.91
CA ILE A 70 -20.18 9.37 -14.65
C ILE A 70 -20.13 8.00 -13.97
N LYS A 71 -18.93 7.61 -13.54
CA LYS A 71 -18.61 6.29 -13.03
C LYS A 71 -17.54 6.41 -11.95
N VAL A 72 -17.70 5.67 -10.85
CA VAL A 72 -16.71 5.61 -9.78
C VAL A 72 -16.25 4.19 -9.57
N LEU A 73 -14.93 4.03 -9.46
CA LEU A 73 -14.26 2.75 -9.23
C LEU A 73 -13.84 2.71 -7.77
N ALA A 74 -14.20 1.60 -7.11
CA ALA A 74 -13.85 1.30 -5.74
C ALA A 74 -13.31 -0.13 -5.66
N PRO A 75 -12.44 -0.46 -4.70
CA PRO A 75 -11.93 -1.81 -4.53
C PRO A 75 -13.08 -2.73 -4.12
N LEU A 76 -13.03 -3.98 -4.56
CA LEU A 76 -13.99 -4.98 -4.09
C LEU A 76 -13.90 -5.12 -2.56
N PRO A 77 -15.05 -5.23 -1.86
CA PRO A 77 -15.04 -5.49 -0.43
C PRO A 77 -14.33 -6.82 -0.14
N ALA A 78 -13.52 -6.84 0.91
CA ALA A 78 -12.68 -8.00 1.30
C ALA A 78 -13.43 -9.33 1.47
N SER A 79 -14.77 -9.30 1.52
CA SER A 79 -15.63 -10.49 1.53
C SER A 79 -15.75 -11.21 0.19
N PHE A 80 -15.28 -10.62 -0.91
CA PHE A 80 -15.23 -11.28 -2.22
C PHE A 80 -13.86 -11.93 -2.43
N ASN A 81 -13.87 -13.20 -2.82
CA ASN A 81 -12.70 -14.04 -3.10
C ASN A 81 -11.99 -13.65 -4.42
N GLY A 82 -11.98 -12.35 -4.76
CA GLY A 82 -11.47 -11.79 -6.01
C GLY A 82 -9.98 -11.44 -5.95
N PHE A 83 -9.37 -11.26 -7.13
CA PHE A 83 -7.97 -10.86 -7.23
C PHE A 83 -7.81 -9.39 -6.77
N ILE A 84 -6.60 -9.02 -6.36
CA ILE A 84 -6.23 -7.70 -5.77
C ILE A 84 -6.60 -6.49 -6.67
N ASN A 85 -6.98 -6.72 -7.92
CA ASN A 85 -7.32 -5.69 -8.90
C ASN A 85 -8.80 -5.70 -9.33
N ASP A 86 -9.67 -6.48 -8.69
CA ASP A 86 -11.10 -6.45 -8.99
C ASP A 86 -11.71 -5.16 -8.39
N GLU A 87 -12.19 -4.26 -9.26
CA GLU A 87 -12.87 -3.02 -8.90
C GLU A 87 -14.39 -3.16 -9.11
N THR A 88 -15.17 -2.58 -8.20
CA THR A 88 -16.62 -2.46 -8.32
C THR A 88 -17.00 -1.06 -8.78
N ILE A 89 -18.10 -0.97 -9.52
CA ILE A 89 -18.66 0.29 -9.97
C ILE A 89 -19.65 0.77 -8.91
N LEU A 90 -19.43 1.97 -8.39
CA LEU A 90 -20.35 2.63 -7.49
C LEU A 90 -21.15 3.69 -8.23
N GLU A 91 -22.42 3.80 -7.87
CA GLU A 91 -23.28 4.88 -8.35
C GLU A 91 -22.94 6.19 -7.60
N PRO A 92 -22.88 7.35 -8.28
CA PRO A 92 -22.44 8.61 -7.65
C PRO A 92 -23.22 9.03 -6.40
N HIS A 93 -24.48 8.62 -6.29
CA HIS A 93 -25.35 8.96 -5.15
C HIS A 93 -25.06 8.14 -3.89
N GLU A 94 -24.34 7.02 -4.00
CA GLU A 94 -23.95 6.15 -2.88
C GLU A 94 -22.66 6.62 -2.18
N ILE A 95 -21.97 7.59 -2.78
CA ILE A 95 -20.68 8.09 -2.31
C ILE A 95 -20.85 9.03 -1.12
N ASN A 96 -20.07 8.77 -0.08
CA ASN A 96 -19.94 9.63 1.09
C ASN A 96 -18.45 9.84 1.44
N ILE A 97 -18.19 10.65 2.48
CA ILE A 97 -16.83 11.02 2.89
C ILE A 97 -15.94 9.83 3.28
N ASN A 98 -16.54 8.72 3.72
CA ASN A 98 -15.84 7.50 4.13
C ASN A 98 -15.72 6.48 3.00
N THR A 99 -16.31 6.72 1.82
CA THR A 99 -16.20 5.82 0.68
C THR A 99 -14.76 5.81 0.17
N TYR A 100 -14.18 4.62 0.06
CA TYR A 100 -12.86 4.47 -0.55
C TYR A 100 -13.01 4.36 -2.07
N ILE A 101 -12.33 5.26 -2.79
CA ILE A 101 -12.43 5.41 -4.25
C ILE A 101 -11.02 5.23 -4.81
N THR A 102 -10.87 4.43 -5.87
CA THR A 102 -9.58 4.22 -6.56
C THR A 102 -9.45 5.13 -7.78
N ASN A 103 -10.54 5.35 -8.49
CA ASN A 103 -10.60 6.19 -9.68
C ASN A 103 -12.04 6.62 -10.01
N ALA A 104 -12.20 7.53 -10.96
CA ALA A 104 -13.51 7.94 -11.47
C ALA A 104 -13.41 8.44 -12.91
N ASP A 105 -14.48 8.29 -13.68
CA ASP A 105 -14.59 8.83 -15.04
C ASP A 105 -15.56 10.02 -15.06
N PHE A 106 -15.21 11.03 -15.86
CA PHE A 106 -15.95 12.29 -15.96
C PHE A 106 -16.22 12.66 -17.40
N LEU A 107 -17.27 13.46 -17.62
CA LEU A 107 -17.39 14.22 -18.86
C LEU A 107 -16.29 15.29 -18.88
N ALA A 108 -15.55 15.33 -19.98
CA ALA A 108 -14.48 16.31 -20.17
C ALA A 108 -15.00 17.76 -20.07
N SER A 109 -16.24 18.02 -20.49
CA SER A 109 -16.89 19.33 -20.37
C SER A 109 -17.06 19.80 -18.93
N ASP A 110 -17.09 18.87 -17.97
CA ASP A 110 -17.48 19.14 -16.59
C ASP A 110 -16.24 19.21 -15.69
N ILE A 111 -15.28 18.30 -15.89
CA ILE A 111 -14.07 18.23 -15.05
C ILE A 111 -12.99 19.24 -15.43
N TRP A 112 -12.81 19.57 -16.71
CA TRP A 112 -11.75 20.50 -17.11
C TRP A 112 -11.94 21.92 -16.57
N PRO A 113 -13.16 22.51 -16.57
CA PRO A 113 -13.38 23.81 -15.92
C PRO A 113 -13.09 23.79 -14.42
N TRP A 114 -13.40 22.69 -13.73
CA TRP A 114 -13.07 22.53 -12.31
C TRP A 114 -11.55 22.46 -12.11
N ALA A 115 -10.83 21.67 -12.91
CA ALA A 115 -9.37 21.54 -12.82
C ALA A 115 -8.65 22.86 -13.12
N GLU A 116 -9.11 23.63 -14.11
CA GLU A 116 -8.58 24.97 -14.39
C GLU A 116 -8.79 25.92 -13.21
N LYS A 117 -9.97 25.86 -12.58
CA LYS A 117 -10.30 26.67 -11.40
C LYS A 117 -9.38 26.32 -10.23
N GLU A 118 -9.19 25.04 -9.93
CA GLU A 118 -8.34 24.57 -8.83
C GLU A 118 -6.90 25.10 -8.96
N LEU A 119 -6.31 25.01 -10.16
CA LEU A 119 -4.97 25.54 -10.44
C LEU A 119 -4.89 27.07 -10.40
N SER A 120 -6.01 27.77 -10.59
CA SER A 120 -6.08 29.24 -10.54
C SER A 120 -6.21 29.78 -9.11
N GLU A 121 -6.86 29.02 -8.22
CA GLU A 121 -7.00 29.36 -6.79
C GLU A 121 -5.68 29.15 -6.01
N ASP A 122 -4.77 28.33 -6.54
CA ASP A 122 -3.38 28.13 -6.06
C ASP A 122 -2.44 29.35 -6.23
N SER A 123 -2.99 30.52 -6.57
CA SER A 123 -2.26 31.80 -6.52
C SER A 123 -1.91 32.27 -5.09
N PHE A 124 -2.31 31.54 -4.04
CA PHE A 124 -1.80 31.71 -2.68
C PHE A 124 -0.43 31.05 -2.46
N SER A 125 0.60 31.80 -2.88
CA SER A 125 2.03 31.76 -2.51
C SER A 125 3.01 31.68 -3.70
N GLU A 126 2.87 32.61 -4.64
CA GLU A 126 3.99 33.09 -5.47
C GLU A 126 5.10 33.81 -4.64
N GLY A 127 5.26 33.49 -3.35
CA GLY A 127 6.44 33.82 -2.56
C GLY A 127 7.53 32.73 -2.59
N GLY A 128 7.21 31.54 -3.14
CA GLY A 128 8.13 30.40 -3.22
C GLY A 128 8.70 30.12 -4.61
N ARG A 129 8.30 30.87 -5.65
CA ARG A 129 8.86 30.71 -7.00
C ARG A 129 10.21 31.40 -7.12
N GLN A 130 11.18 30.92 -6.36
CA GLN A 130 12.54 30.95 -6.88
C GLN A 130 12.66 29.74 -7.80
N HIS A 131 12.84 30.02 -9.09
CA HIS A 131 13.57 29.10 -9.95
C HIS A 131 14.87 28.75 -9.21
N HIS A 132 14.92 27.61 -8.54
CA HIS A 132 16.18 26.93 -8.33
C HIS A 132 16.64 26.51 -9.74
N LYS A 133 17.29 27.45 -10.44
CA LYS A 133 18.55 27.07 -11.07
C LYS A 133 19.30 26.35 -9.95
N GLN A 134 19.44 25.04 -10.08
CA GLN A 134 20.40 24.31 -9.28
C GLN A 134 21.70 25.10 -9.43
N GLU A 135 22.12 25.81 -8.39
CA GLU A 135 23.51 26.22 -8.30
C GLU A 135 24.30 24.92 -8.42
N PRO A 136 25.38 24.89 -9.24
CA PRO A 136 26.15 23.69 -9.41
C PRO A 136 26.58 23.21 -8.03
N ILE A 137 26.06 22.04 -7.64
CA ILE A 137 26.43 21.36 -6.40
C ILE A 137 27.95 21.32 -6.41
N SER A 138 28.58 21.90 -5.37
CA SER A 138 30.04 21.85 -5.23
C SER A 138 30.49 20.40 -5.47
N PRO A 139 31.52 20.15 -6.29
CA PRO A 139 31.95 18.79 -6.66
C PRO A 139 32.22 17.92 -5.43
N GLU A 140 32.59 18.53 -4.30
CA GLU A 140 32.81 17.90 -3.01
C GLU A 140 31.51 17.30 -2.41
N ILE A 141 30.40 18.06 -2.43
CA ILE A 141 29.08 17.59 -1.95
C ILE A 141 28.50 16.53 -2.90
N ALA A 142 28.78 16.66 -4.21
CA ALA A 142 28.34 15.69 -5.21
C ALA A 142 29.09 14.35 -5.07
N GLU A 143 30.39 14.36 -4.76
CA GLU A 143 31.16 13.13 -4.51
C GLU A 143 30.79 12.47 -3.17
N GLU A 144 30.65 13.23 -2.07
CA GLU A 144 30.17 12.68 -0.79
C GLU A 144 28.77 12.05 -0.90
N SER A 145 27.89 12.68 -1.68
CA SER A 145 26.55 12.15 -1.96
C SER A 145 26.60 10.89 -2.82
N LYS A 146 27.51 10.81 -3.81
CA LYS A 146 27.70 9.60 -4.63
C LYS A 146 28.27 8.44 -3.82
N GLU A 147 29.24 8.70 -2.94
CA GLU A 147 29.81 7.70 -2.04
C GLU A 147 28.75 7.17 -1.08
N SER A 148 27.92 8.06 -0.52
CA SER A 148 26.80 7.68 0.35
C SER A 148 25.75 6.84 -0.39
N ILE A 149 25.40 7.22 -1.63
CA ILE A 149 24.48 6.44 -2.48
C ILE A 149 25.08 5.07 -2.82
N ALA A 150 26.37 4.99 -3.12
CA ALA A 150 27.04 3.74 -3.41
C ALA A 150 27.06 2.80 -2.18
N ALA A 151 27.36 3.35 -0.99
CA ALA A 151 27.32 2.60 0.26
C ALA A 151 25.91 2.07 0.57
N LEU A 152 24.88 2.89 0.37
CA LEU A 152 23.48 2.48 0.56
C LEU A 152 23.06 1.40 -0.43
N LYS A 153 23.45 1.51 -1.70
CA LYS A 153 23.18 0.48 -2.72
C LYS A 153 23.84 -0.85 -2.36
N ASN A 154 25.09 -0.83 -1.92
CA ASN A 154 25.78 -2.04 -1.47
C ASN A 154 25.04 -2.68 -0.29
N LYS A 155 24.58 -1.87 0.68
CA LYS A 155 23.83 -2.38 1.82
C LYS A 155 22.47 -2.98 1.42
N ILE A 156 21.79 -2.40 0.43
CA ILE A 156 20.58 -3.00 -0.15
C ILE A 156 20.90 -4.37 -0.74
N THR A 157 21.96 -4.48 -1.55
CA THR A 157 22.33 -5.78 -2.16
C THR A 157 22.73 -6.83 -1.12
N GLU A 158 23.37 -6.43 -0.04
CA GLU A 158 23.71 -7.32 1.08
C GLU A 158 22.45 -7.79 1.81
N LEU A 159 21.55 -6.87 2.17
CA LEU A 159 20.28 -7.21 2.83
C LEU A 159 19.39 -8.08 1.94
N GLU A 160 19.35 -7.84 0.64
CA GLU A 160 18.62 -8.68 -0.31
C GLU A 160 19.17 -10.10 -0.37
N LYS A 161 20.50 -10.25 -0.33
CA LYS A 161 21.17 -11.55 -0.26
C LYS A 161 20.85 -12.27 1.04
N ASP A 162 20.91 -11.58 2.17
CA ASP A 162 20.57 -12.14 3.48
C ASP A 162 19.11 -12.60 3.52
N ILE A 163 18.18 -11.81 2.97
CA ILE A 163 16.77 -12.20 2.85
C ILE A 163 16.62 -13.45 1.98
N GLN A 164 17.33 -13.55 0.86
CA GLN A 164 17.29 -14.76 0.02
C GLN A 164 17.86 -15.98 0.75
N GLU A 165 18.92 -15.81 1.54
CA GLU A 165 19.50 -16.88 2.34
C GLU A 165 18.53 -17.32 3.45
N LEU A 166 17.97 -16.39 4.22
CA LEU A 166 16.96 -16.65 5.24
C LEU A 166 15.72 -17.35 4.68
N LYS A 167 15.29 -16.98 3.47
CA LYS A 167 14.17 -17.63 2.77
C LYS A 167 14.43 -19.11 2.49
N LYS A 168 15.67 -19.56 2.33
CA LYS A 168 15.99 -20.99 2.14
C LYS A 168 15.72 -21.83 3.39
N PHE A 169 15.72 -21.20 4.57
CA PHE A 169 15.49 -21.88 5.85
C PHE A 169 14.01 -21.85 6.28
N LEU A 170 13.16 -21.10 5.60
CA LEU A 170 11.71 -21.13 5.84
C LEU A 170 11.12 -22.43 5.29
N PRO A 171 10.18 -23.07 6.01
CA PRO A 171 9.44 -24.20 5.47
C PRO A 171 8.75 -23.83 4.15
N CYS A 172 8.87 -24.70 3.15
CA CYS A 172 8.24 -24.46 1.85
C CYS A 172 6.71 -24.47 1.96
N HIS A 173 6.06 -23.68 1.11
CA HIS A 173 4.60 -23.67 0.93
C HIS A 173 3.74 -23.31 2.16
N ILE A 174 4.31 -22.62 3.16
CA ILE A 174 3.51 -22.07 4.27
C ILE A 174 2.32 -21.28 3.72
N GLY A 175 1.12 -21.61 4.20
CA GLY A 175 -0.13 -20.91 3.87
C GLY A 175 -0.66 -21.15 2.45
N SER A 176 0.10 -21.85 1.58
CA SER A 176 -0.21 -21.97 0.15
C SER A 176 -1.43 -22.84 -0.16
N PHE A 177 -1.77 -23.79 0.73
CA PHE A 177 -2.84 -24.78 0.50
C PHE A 177 -4.05 -24.60 1.43
N VAL A 178 -4.03 -23.59 2.30
CA VAL A 178 -5.01 -23.40 3.39
C VAL A 178 -5.61 -21.98 3.39
N GLY A 179 -5.44 -21.24 2.29
CA GLY A 179 -6.03 -19.91 2.12
C GLY A 179 -5.35 -18.81 2.93
N GLY A 180 -4.06 -18.96 3.27
CA GLY A 180 -3.26 -17.97 3.98
C GLY A 180 -2.44 -18.54 5.13
N ALA A 181 -1.41 -17.81 5.55
CA ALA A 181 -0.51 -18.22 6.64
C ALA A 181 -1.27 -18.40 7.97
N ASP A 182 -2.28 -17.57 8.24
CA ASP A 182 -3.02 -17.62 9.50
C ASP A 182 -3.81 -18.93 9.70
N ASN A 183 -4.21 -19.56 8.59
CA ASN A 183 -4.92 -20.84 8.60
C ASN A 183 -3.95 -22.05 8.56
N ASP A 184 -2.64 -21.81 8.48
CA ASP A 184 -1.63 -22.87 8.41
C ASP A 184 -1.21 -23.34 9.81
N PRO A 185 -1.42 -24.62 10.16
CA PRO A 185 -1.04 -25.16 11.46
C PRO A 185 0.45 -25.02 11.79
N LEU A 186 1.32 -25.18 10.79
CA LEU A 186 2.78 -25.09 10.98
C LEU A 186 3.19 -23.63 11.20
N PHE A 187 2.61 -22.70 10.45
CA PHE A 187 2.84 -21.27 10.68
C PHE A 187 2.45 -20.85 12.10
N GLN A 188 1.26 -21.26 12.55
CA GLN A 188 0.78 -20.96 13.88
C GLN A 188 1.67 -21.55 14.97
N ALA A 189 2.18 -22.77 14.78
CA ALA A 189 3.11 -23.38 15.72
C ALA A 189 4.42 -22.58 15.83
N ILE A 190 4.97 -22.13 14.71
CA ILE A 190 6.18 -21.29 14.68
C ILE A 190 5.91 -19.93 15.34
N ARG A 191 4.78 -19.28 15.01
CA ARG A 191 4.37 -17.99 15.60
C ARG A 191 4.28 -18.08 17.11
N ILE A 192 3.54 -19.06 17.64
CA ILE A 192 3.38 -19.27 19.08
C ILE A 192 4.74 -19.50 19.73
N ARG A 193 5.59 -20.34 19.13
CA ARG A 193 6.92 -20.58 19.67
C ARG A 193 7.76 -19.30 19.72
N ASN A 194 7.79 -18.52 18.65
CA ASN A 194 8.59 -17.29 18.62
C ASN A 194 8.05 -16.20 19.56
N THR A 195 6.73 -16.09 19.72
CA THR A 195 6.10 -15.04 20.53
C THR A 195 6.11 -15.38 22.02
N GLU A 196 5.68 -16.60 22.35
CA GLU A 196 5.46 -17.00 23.72
C GLU A 196 6.75 -17.51 24.39
N TRP A 197 7.74 -17.96 23.61
CA TRP A 197 9.01 -18.46 24.17
C TRP A 197 10.16 -17.48 24.15
N VAL A 198 10.01 -16.30 23.53
CA VAL A 198 11.11 -15.31 23.46
C VAL A 198 11.66 -14.96 24.84
N ASN A 199 10.81 -14.97 25.87
CA ASN A 199 11.16 -14.65 27.25
C ASN A 199 11.01 -15.85 28.21
N TYR A 200 10.91 -17.08 27.69
CA TYR A 200 10.73 -18.26 28.53
C TYR A 200 12.01 -18.57 29.32
N ASP A 201 11.89 -18.64 30.65
CA ASP A 201 12.96 -19.07 31.55
C ASP A 201 12.57 -20.40 32.24
N PRO A 202 13.30 -21.50 31.99
CA PRO A 202 13.05 -22.79 32.62
C PRO A 202 13.04 -22.79 34.16
N LYS A 203 13.65 -21.78 34.80
CA LYS A 203 13.72 -21.64 36.27
C LYS A 203 12.61 -20.78 36.84
N ASN A 204 11.84 -20.08 36.00
CA ASN A 204 10.75 -19.21 36.42
C ASN A 204 9.41 -19.73 35.88
N SER A 205 8.58 -20.28 36.77
CA SER A 205 7.26 -20.83 36.43
C SER A 205 6.32 -19.80 35.83
N ASP A 206 6.49 -18.51 36.13
CA ASP A 206 5.59 -17.44 35.69
C ASP A 206 5.82 -17.07 34.22
N THR A 207 7.00 -17.41 33.68
CA THR A 207 7.30 -17.27 32.26
C THR A 207 6.71 -18.41 31.42
N ARG A 208 6.07 -19.40 32.07
CA ARG A 208 5.47 -20.54 31.38
C ARG A 208 4.13 -20.18 30.78
N VAL A 209 4.02 -20.44 29.49
CA VAL A 209 2.83 -20.14 28.70
C VAL A 209 1.66 -21.05 29.06
N ASN A 210 0.47 -20.45 29.19
CA ASN A 210 -0.77 -21.15 29.51
C ASN A 210 -1.32 -21.89 28.27
N GLN A 211 -1.36 -23.23 28.36
CA GLN A 211 -1.87 -24.12 27.32
C GLN A 211 -3.32 -23.81 26.93
N GLN A 212 -4.20 -23.62 27.91
CA GLN A 212 -5.63 -23.41 27.65
C GLN A 212 -5.86 -22.07 26.96
N ALA A 213 -5.05 -21.06 27.27
CA ALA A 213 -5.10 -19.76 26.60
C ALA A 213 -4.75 -19.92 25.11
N ILE A 214 -3.65 -20.61 24.78
CA ILE A 214 -3.25 -20.88 23.38
C ILE A 214 -4.34 -21.65 22.62
N ILE A 215 -4.86 -22.73 23.21
CA ILE A 215 -5.90 -23.55 22.55
C ILE A 215 -7.16 -22.72 22.31
N THR A 216 -7.55 -21.87 23.27
CA THR A 216 -8.73 -21.01 23.14
C THR A 216 -8.54 -19.94 22.08
N ASP A 217 -7.34 -19.34 21.99
CA ASP A 217 -6.97 -18.38 20.96
C ASP A 217 -7.02 -19.00 19.55
N LEU A 218 -6.38 -20.16 19.35
CA LEU A 218 -6.40 -20.90 18.08
C LEU A 218 -7.81 -21.24 17.61
N ARG A 219 -8.72 -21.54 18.54
CA ARG A 219 -10.11 -21.86 18.21
C ARG A 219 -10.94 -20.62 17.88
N THR A 220 -10.78 -19.56 18.68
CA THR A 220 -11.66 -18.39 18.62
C THR A 220 -11.22 -17.43 17.52
N ASN A 221 -9.92 -17.18 17.42
CA ASN A 221 -9.37 -16.16 16.53
C ASN A 221 -8.89 -16.73 15.19
N TYR A 222 -8.55 -18.02 15.13
CA TYR A 222 -8.02 -18.68 13.92
C TYR A 222 -8.88 -19.85 13.43
N GLY A 223 -10.03 -20.10 14.07
CA GLY A 223 -11.03 -21.05 13.57
C GLY A 223 -10.62 -22.53 13.57
N PHE A 224 -9.52 -22.90 14.25
CA PHE A 224 -9.09 -24.30 14.28
C PHE A 224 -10.06 -25.17 15.10
N VAL A 225 -10.29 -26.39 14.65
CA VAL A 225 -10.98 -27.41 15.46
C VAL A 225 -10.12 -27.81 16.67
N GLU A 226 -10.77 -28.21 17.76
CA GLU A 226 -10.13 -28.54 19.05
C GLU A 226 -8.94 -29.51 18.91
N ILE A 227 -9.08 -30.54 18.07
CA ILE A 227 -8.03 -31.55 17.84
C ILE A 227 -6.80 -30.90 17.19
N THR A 228 -7.00 -30.08 16.17
CA THR A 228 -5.93 -29.37 15.46
C THR A 228 -5.28 -28.33 16.37
N ALA A 229 -6.06 -27.56 17.12
CA ALA A 229 -5.54 -26.58 18.07
C ALA A 229 -4.65 -27.24 19.14
N LYS A 230 -5.05 -28.40 19.68
CA LYS A 230 -4.22 -29.21 20.59
C LYS A 230 -2.95 -29.72 19.94
N ALA A 231 -3.01 -30.14 18.67
CA ALA A 231 -1.83 -30.60 17.95
C ALA A 231 -0.84 -29.45 17.70
N ILE A 232 -1.32 -28.28 17.27
CA ILE A 232 -0.51 -27.07 17.08
C ILE A 232 0.16 -26.69 18.40
N GLU A 233 -0.59 -26.60 19.49
CA GLU A 233 -0.06 -26.24 20.81
C GLU A 233 1.03 -27.23 21.26
N LYS A 234 0.82 -28.53 21.06
CA LYS A 234 1.80 -29.55 21.44
C LYS A 234 3.10 -29.45 20.64
N VAL A 235 3.02 -29.10 19.35
CA VAL A 235 4.20 -28.88 18.50
C VAL A 235 4.91 -27.57 18.85
N ALA A 236 4.15 -26.51 19.13
CA ALA A 236 4.67 -25.20 19.51
C ALA A 236 5.34 -25.23 20.89
N CYS A 237 4.73 -25.94 21.84
CA CYS A 237 5.08 -25.96 23.25
C CYS A 237 5.34 -27.41 23.75
N PRO A 238 6.50 -28.01 23.44
CA PRO A 238 6.76 -29.43 23.74
C PRO A 238 7.11 -29.73 25.21
N ILE A 239 6.74 -28.87 26.16
CA ILE A 239 7.04 -29.08 27.58
C ILE A 239 5.99 -29.99 28.19
N ASP A 240 6.44 -31.09 28.81
CA ASP A 240 5.57 -31.88 29.67
C ASP A 240 5.15 -31.05 30.90
N ARG A 241 3.87 -30.68 30.95
CA ARG A 241 3.28 -29.93 32.06
C ARG A 241 2.80 -30.83 33.21
N ASN A 242 2.84 -32.15 33.04
CA ASN A 242 2.49 -33.16 34.04
C ASN A 242 3.56 -34.27 34.12
N PRO A 243 4.76 -33.96 34.65
CA PRO A 243 5.84 -34.95 34.75
C PRO A 243 5.51 -36.14 35.66
N SER A 244 4.46 -36.05 36.49
CA SER A 244 4.06 -37.08 37.47
C SER A 244 3.34 -38.31 36.91
N LYS A 245 3.14 -38.40 35.58
CA LYS A 245 2.60 -39.61 34.91
C LYS A 245 3.63 -40.37 34.08
N SER A 246 4.90 -39.94 34.15
CA SER A 246 6.02 -40.50 33.42
C SER A 246 6.96 -41.23 34.38
N ALA A 247 6.44 -42.26 35.06
CA ALA A 247 7.20 -43.25 35.84
C ALA A 247 6.56 -44.63 35.65
#